data_AF-J5H5P1-F1
#
_entry.id   AF-J5H5P1-F1
#
_cell.length_a   1.000
_cell.length_b   1.000
_cell.length_c   1.000
_cell.angle_alpha   90.00
_cell.angle_beta   90.00
_cell.angle_gamma   90.00
#
_symmetry.space_group_name_H-M   'P 1'
#
loop_
_entity.id
_entity.type
_entity.pdbx_description
1 polymer ?
#
loop_
_entity_poly.entity_id
_entity_poly.type
_entity_poly.pdbx_seq_one_letter_code
_entity_poly.pdbx_strand_id
1 'polypeptide(L)' 'MSKVKKDTIKAKGFAIQVYTGDFKNDYISLTDIAKYKNAEEPNVVVANWMRNYNTIEYLGIWEQLNNLEFKPLEF' A
#
# COMPACT_ATOMS: atom_id res chain seq x y z
N MET A 1 24.30 -2.56 0.36
CA MET A 1 22.95 -2.38 -0.21
C MET A 1 22.28 -3.73 -0.29
N SER A 2 21.35 -4.03 0.60
CA SER A 2 20.59 -5.28 0.56
C SER A 2 19.81 -5.32 -0.76
N LYS A 3 19.97 -6.39 -1.55
CA LYS A 3 19.24 -6.56 -2.80
C LYS A 3 17.77 -6.68 -2.46
N VAL A 4 16.95 -5.73 -2.93
CA VAL A 4 15.50 -5.81 -2.85
C VAL A 4 15.07 -7.14 -3.47
N LYS A 5 14.48 -8.03 -2.66
CA LYS A 5 13.90 -9.28 -3.17
C LYS A 5 12.46 -8.96 -3.58
N LYS A 6 12.10 -9.39 -4.78
CA LYS A 6 10.75 -9.32 -5.30
C LYS A 6 10.10 -10.69 -5.12
N ASP A 7 8.97 -10.72 -4.43
CA ASP A 7 8.12 -11.89 -4.28
C ASP A 7 6.72 -11.58 -4.83
N THR A 8 5.83 -12.57 -4.86
CA THR A 8 4.47 -12.42 -5.36
C THR A 8 3.49 -13.22 -4.51
N ILE A 9 2.47 -12.53 -3.99
CA ILE A 9 1.34 -13.17 -3.32
C ILE A 9 0.15 -13.26 -4.27
N LYS A 10 -0.71 -14.26 -4.08
CA LYS A 10 -1.96 -14.40 -4.84
C LYS A 10 -3.16 -14.15 -3.93
N ALA A 11 -3.96 -13.13 -4.26
CA ALA A 11 -5.18 -12.80 -3.52
C ALA A 11 -6.36 -12.69 -4.50
N LYS A 12 -7.44 -13.45 -4.26
CA LYS A 12 -8.62 -13.49 -5.14
C LYS A 12 -8.32 -13.71 -6.63
N GLY A 13 -7.26 -14.47 -6.94
CA GLY A 13 -6.82 -14.72 -8.32
C GLY A 13 -5.90 -13.66 -8.93
N PHE A 14 -5.63 -12.56 -8.21
CA PHE A 14 -4.70 -11.51 -8.64
C PHE A 14 -3.31 -11.73 -8.03
N ALA A 15 -2.28 -11.58 -8.86
CA ALA A 15 -0.89 -11.59 -8.44
C ALA A 15 -0.48 -10.19 -7.98
N ILE A 16 -0.03 -10.06 -6.74
CA ILE A 16 0.40 -8.80 -6.13
C ILE A 16 1.89 -8.90 -5.83
N GLN A 17 2.67 -7.97 -6.35
CA GLN A 17 4.10 -7.92 -6.10
C GLN A 17 4.37 -7.47 -4.66
N VAL A 18 5.31 -8.15 -4.01
CA VAL A 18 5.83 -7.82 -2.69
C VAL A 18 7.31 -7.48 -2.82
N TYR A 19 7.71 -6.39 -2.19
CA TYR A 19 9.07 -5.88 -2.19
C TYR A 19 9.61 -5.94 -0.76
N THR A 20 10.70 -6.68 -0.56
CA THR A 20 11.37 -6.72 0.74
C THR A 20 12.79 -6.18 0.62
N GLY A 21 13.13 -5.20 1.44
CA GLY A 21 14.48 -4.62 1.52
C GLY A 21 15.33 -5.23 2.63
N ASP A 22 14.70 -5.57 3.76
CA ASP A 22 15.34 -5.98 5.01
C ASP A 22 14.54 -7.04 5.79
N PHE A 23 13.48 -7.61 5.20
CA PHE A 23 12.52 -8.51 5.86
C PHE A 23 11.87 -7.94 7.14
N LYS A 24 11.94 -6.61 7.33
CA LYS A 24 11.25 -5.87 8.38
C LYS A 24 10.22 -4.91 7.80
N ASN A 25 10.54 -4.32 6.65
CA ASN A 25 9.72 -3.36 5.94
C ASN A 25 9.35 -3.95 4.56
N ASP A 26 8.33 -4.80 4.57
CA ASP A 26 7.77 -5.39 3.36
C ASP A 26 6.71 -4.45 2.77
N TYR A 27 6.80 -4.19 1.47
CA TYR A 27 5.88 -3.33 0.74
C TYR A 27 5.07 -4.16 -0.26
N ILE A 28 3.79 -3.85 -0.38
CA ILE A 28 2.89 -4.48 -1.37
C ILE A 28 2.50 -3.48 -2.45
N SER A 29 2.39 -3.93 -3.69
CA SER A 29 2.03 -3.10 -4.84
C SER A 29 0.55 -2.73 -4.84
N LEU A 30 0.23 -1.47 -4.49
CA LEU A 30 -1.15 -0.95 -4.56
C LEU A 30 -1.71 -0.96 -5.99
N THR A 31 -0.88 -0.72 -7.00
CA THR A 31 -1.31 -0.77 -8.41
C THR A 31 -1.75 -2.17 -8.82
N ASP A 32 -1.08 -3.22 -8.32
CA ASP A 32 -1.50 -4.60 -8.60
C ASP A 32 -2.82 -4.94 -7.88
N ILE A 33 -3.03 -4.41 -6.68
CA ILE A 33 -4.32 -4.52 -5.97
C ILE A 33 -5.42 -3.77 -6.73
N ALA A 34 -5.12 -2.57 -7.24
CA ALA A 34 -6.08 -1.74 -7.97
C ALA A 34 -6.59 -2.36 -9.27
N LYS A 35 -5.78 -3.22 -9.92
CA LYS A 35 -6.18 -3.98 -11.11
C LYS A 35 -7.42 -4.86 -10.88
N TYR A 36 -7.69 -5.26 -9.63
CA TYR A 36 -8.92 -5.95 -9.27
C TYR A 36 -10.18 -5.12 -9.60
N LYS A 37 -10.10 -3.79 -9.45
CA LYS A 37 -11.23 -2.89 -9.67
C LYS A 37 -11.27 -2.33 -11.10
N ASN A 38 -10.11 -1.95 -11.63
CA ASN A 38 -9.96 -1.53 -13.02
C ASN A 38 -8.54 -1.89 -13.49
N ALA A 39 -8.44 -2.87 -14.39
CA ALA A 39 -7.17 -3.34 -14.92
C ALA A 39 -6.54 -2.39 -15.94
N GLU A 40 -7.34 -1.57 -16.63
CA GLU A 40 -6.88 -0.62 -17.65
C GLU A 40 -6.33 0.66 -17.01
N GLU A 41 -7.00 1.17 -15.97
CA GLU A 41 -6.62 2.41 -15.28
C GLU A 41 -6.46 2.23 -13.75
N PRO A 42 -5.53 1.36 -13.29
CA PRO A 42 -5.35 1.09 -11.87
C PRO A 42 -4.81 2.31 -11.09
N ASN A 43 -4.08 3.21 -11.75
CA ASN A 43 -3.61 4.47 -11.18
C ASN A 43 -4.75 5.41 -10.77
N VAL A 44 -5.84 5.46 -11.55
CA VAL A 44 -7.02 6.27 -11.23
C VAL A 44 -7.72 5.71 -9.98
N VAL A 45 -7.79 4.39 -9.87
CA VAL A 45 -8.34 3.71 -8.67
C VAL A 45 -7.51 4.06 -7.42
N VAL A 46 -6.18 3.97 -7.49
CA VAL A 46 -5.30 4.33 -6.36
C VAL A 46 -5.49 5.81 -6.00
N ALA A 47 -5.51 6.71 -6.98
CA ALA A 47 -5.73 8.13 -6.74
C ALA A 47 -7.07 8.40 -6.03
N ASN A 48 -8.13 7.67 -6.39
CA ASN A 48 -9.43 7.78 -5.74
C ASN A 48 -9.42 7.27 -4.30
N TRP A 49 -8.71 6.17 -4.00
CA TRP A 49 -8.52 5.71 -2.62
C TRP A 49 -7.79 6.75 -1.78
N MET A 50 -6.67 7.28 -2.28
CA MET A 50 -5.84 8.24 -1.56
C MET A 50 -6.49 9.60 -1.35
N ARG A 51 -7.56 9.94 -2.10
CA ARG A 51 -8.33 11.18 -1.93
C ARG A 51 -9.56 11.01 -1.04
N ASN A 52 -9.96 9.78 -0.77
CA ASN A 52 -11.18 9.52 -0.02
C ASN A 52 -10.95 9.84 1.47
N TYR A 53 -11.77 10.73 2.03
CA TYR A 53 -11.66 11.16 3.44
C TYR A 53 -11.58 9.98 4.41
N ASN A 54 -12.49 9.00 4.28
CA ASN A 54 -12.51 7.84 5.17
C ASN A 54 -11.23 6.99 5.06
N THR A 55 -10.61 6.96 3.88
CA THR A 55 -9.34 6.23 3.69
C THR A 55 -8.20 6.97 4.38
N ILE A 56 -8.11 8.30 4.21
CA ILE A 56 -7.09 9.14 4.85
C ILE A 56 -7.25 9.08 6.38
N GLU A 57 -8.47 9.23 6.88
CA GLU A 57 -8.78 9.16 8.32
C GLU A 57 -8.41 7.78 8.90
N TYR A 58 -8.77 6.70 8.22
CA TYR A 58 -8.39 5.34 8.63
C TYR A 58 -6.87 5.15 8.70
N LEU A 59 -6.13 5.60 7.68
CA LEU A 59 -4.68 5.54 7.66
C LEU A 59 -4.07 6.38 8.81
N GLY A 60 -4.64 7.55 9.09
CA GLY A 60 -4.19 8.41 10.20
C GLY A 60 -4.36 7.74 11.56
N ILE A 61 -5.51 7.10 11.81
CA ILE A 61 -5.74 6.32 13.03
C ILE A 61 -4.76 5.14 13.10
N TRP A 62 -4.56 4.44 11.99
CA TRP A 62 -3.62 3.32 11.96
C TRP A 62 -2.19 3.76 12.29
N GLU A 63 -1.73 4.88 11.72
CA GLU A 63 -0.42 5.46 12.02
C GLU A 63 -0.31 5.88 13.49
N GLN A 64 -1.33 6.54 14.06
CA GLN A 64 -1.35 6.88 15.49
C GLN A 64 -1.18 5.66 16.41
N LEU A 65 -1.74 4.51 16.00
CA LEU A 65 -1.68 3.29 16.80
C LEU A 65 -0.39 2.49 16.63
N ASN A 66 0.26 2.56 15.45
CA ASN A 66 1.36 1.66 15.08
C ASN A 66 2.70 2.38 14.86
N ASN A 67 2.70 3.70 14.72
CA ASN A 67 3.90 4.51 14.50
C ASN A 67 4.12 5.45 15.70
N LEU A 68 5.07 5.07 16.59
CA LEU A 68 5.39 5.84 17.80
C LEU A 68 5.93 7.25 17.52
N GLU A 69 6.46 7.49 16.31
CA GLU A 69 7.00 8.79 15.88
C GLU A 69 6.01 9.54 14.95
N PHE A 70 4.73 9.15 14.96
CA PHE A 70 3.72 9.76 14.10
C PHE A 70 3.56 11.26 14.35
N LYS A 71 3.54 12.03 13.25
CA LYS A 71 3.40 13.49 13.27
C LYS A 71 2.10 13.92 12.57
N PRO A 72 1.01 14.18 13.31
CA PRO A 72 -0.31 14.47 12.73
C PRO A 72 -0.37 15.71 11.83
N LEU A 73 0.56 16.66 11.98
CA LEU A 73 0.59 17.89 11.17
C LEU A 73 1.28 17.70 9.80
N GLU A 74 2.11 16.65 9.66
CA GLU A 74 2.83 16.34 8.41
C GLU A 74 2.10 15.27 7.57
N PHE A 75 1.02 14.69 8.11
CA PHE A 75 0.22 13.61 7.53
C PHE A 75 -1.04 14.16 6.84
#